data_AF-A0A034WUD3-F1
#
_entry.id   AF-A0A034WUD3-F1
#
_cell.length_a   1.000
_cell.length_b   1.000
_cell.length_c   1.000
_cell.angle_alpha   90.00
_cell.angle_beta   90.00
_cell.angle_gamma   90.00
#
_symmetry.space_group_name_H-M   'P 1'
#
loop_
_entity.id
_entity.type
_entity.pdbx_description
1 polymer ?
#
loop_
_entity_poly.entity_id
_entity_poly.type
_entity_poly.pdbx_seq_one_letter_code
_entity_poly.pdbx_strand_id
1 'polypeptide(L)'
;IRRPLLGISMTQFLSRGDQWELIRWPGTVATLALLLVLCAVLLVGVARHSRCALILFSVCGLLAVTGSWLMSGLYLSSSVAVGDLCINPADFLVSTSPRDLPTNVLLHYTQCEPGHTNPFTQRLRESQNSLNNARSAMATVMKISLVLFKSSGLQPKLGAVNADLNSSERLLTQLTALVDCKAVHHNFLAAARGLCEGGLLGLVLMLIASFIAAILLTIMVWVDSHTWIYIRKRNDYAQVDEPSYISHPAPQNHQQMMNAARTL
;
A
#
# COMPACT_ATOMS: atom_id res chain seq x y z
N ILE A 1 -10.62 -33.97 -6.28
CA ILE A 1 -9.92 -33.25 -5.18
C ILE A 1 -9.26 -31.94 -5.65
N ARG A 2 -8.74 -31.86 -6.88
CA ARG A 2 -8.15 -30.62 -7.47
C ARG A 2 -9.12 -29.45 -7.73
N ARG A 3 -10.43 -29.71 -7.87
CA ARG A 3 -11.40 -28.71 -8.37
C ARG A 3 -11.81 -27.60 -7.39
N PRO A 4 -12.00 -27.82 -6.07
CA PRO A 4 -12.38 -26.73 -5.17
C PRO A 4 -11.22 -25.80 -4.78
N LEU A 5 -9.97 -26.25 -4.92
CA LEU A 5 -8.77 -25.46 -4.56
C LEU A 5 -8.22 -24.59 -5.71
N LEU A 6 -8.65 -24.84 -6.96
CA LEU A 6 -8.29 -24.04 -8.13
C LEU A 6 -9.06 -22.71 -8.22
N GLY A 7 -10.20 -22.58 -7.52
CA GLY A 7 -10.96 -21.32 -7.44
C GLY A 7 -10.32 -20.30 -6.50
N ILE A 8 -9.48 -20.76 -5.57
CA ILE A 8 -8.69 -19.90 -4.68
C ILE A 8 -7.36 -19.61 -5.37
N SER A 9 -7.43 -18.82 -6.45
CA SER A 9 -6.21 -18.23 -7.00
C SER A 9 -5.70 -17.17 -6.02
N MET A 10 -4.97 -17.59 -4.98
CA MET A 10 -4.23 -16.66 -4.12
C MET A 10 -3.30 -15.77 -4.96
N THR A 11 -2.92 -16.22 -6.16
CA THR A 11 -2.18 -15.43 -7.15
C THR A 11 -2.90 -14.15 -7.58
N GLN A 12 -4.23 -14.12 -7.69
CA GLN A 12 -4.99 -12.91 -8.05
C GLN A 12 -5.03 -11.91 -6.88
N PHE A 13 -5.21 -12.40 -5.66
CA PHE A 13 -5.20 -11.58 -4.45
C PHE A 13 -3.79 -11.04 -4.16
N LEU A 14 -2.78 -11.91 -4.25
CA LEU A 14 -1.36 -11.55 -4.12
C LEU A 14 -0.96 -10.57 -5.23
N SER A 15 -1.38 -10.79 -6.48
CA SER A 15 -1.10 -9.86 -7.58
C SER A 15 -1.75 -8.50 -7.35
N ARG A 16 -3.02 -8.43 -6.92
CA ARG A 16 -3.63 -7.15 -6.58
C ARG A 16 -2.92 -6.46 -5.41
N GLY A 17 -2.61 -7.19 -4.34
CA GLY A 17 -1.88 -6.65 -3.20
C GLY A 17 -0.52 -6.08 -3.61
N ASP A 18 0.20 -6.80 -4.47
CA ASP A 18 1.48 -6.37 -5.03
C ASP A 18 1.33 -5.10 -5.88
N GLN A 19 0.27 -5.00 -6.71
CA GLN A 19 -0.03 -3.77 -7.47
C GLN A 19 -0.32 -2.57 -6.55
N TRP A 20 -1.06 -2.76 -5.46
CA TRP A 20 -1.34 -1.70 -4.49
C TRP A 20 -0.08 -1.25 -3.76
N GLU A 21 0.76 -2.19 -3.36
CA GLU A 21 2.05 -1.90 -2.70
C GLU A 21 3.00 -1.17 -3.67
N LEU A 22 2.99 -1.56 -4.95
CA LEU A 22 3.73 -0.93 -6.04
C LEU A 22 3.29 0.52 -6.31
N ILE A 23 2.04 0.87 -6.00
CA ILE A 23 1.52 2.24 -6.16
C ILE A 23 1.71 3.07 -4.88
N ARG A 24 1.53 2.45 -3.71
CA ARG A 24 1.66 3.10 -2.41
C ARG A 24 3.08 3.63 -2.17
N TRP A 25 4.10 2.80 -2.39
CA TRP A 25 5.50 3.15 -2.12
C TRP A 25 6.04 4.32 -2.96
N PRO A 26 5.90 4.37 -4.30
CA PRO A 26 6.33 5.52 -5.08
C PRO A 26 5.46 6.75 -4.83
N GLY A 27 4.17 6.58 -4.49
CA GLY A 27 3.30 7.69 -4.13
C GLY A 27 3.78 8.46 -2.90
N THR A 28 4.17 7.74 -1.84
CA THR A 28 4.71 8.36 -0.62
C THR A 28 6.08 8.98 -0.86
N VAL A 29 6.97 8.28 -1.58
CA VAL A 29 8.31 8.79 -1.94
C VAL A 29 8.22 10.05 -2.81
N ALA A 30 7.35 10.06 -3.82
CA ALA A 30 7.15 11.23 -4.67
C ALA A 30 6.58 12.42 -3.89
N THR A 31 5.64 12.18 -2.98
CA THR A 31 5.07 13.22 -2.11
C THR A 31 6.14 13.83 -1.20
N LEU A 32 6.99 12.99 -0.58
CA LEU A 32 8.10 13.45 0.26
C LEU A 32 9.16 14.21 -0.54
N ALA A 33 9.52 13.73 -1.73
CA ALA A 33 10.47 14.39 -2.61
C ALA A 33 9.96 15.77 -3.05
N LEU A 34 8.68 15.87 -3.42
CA LEU A 34 8.04 17.14 -3.77
C LEU A 34 8.02 18.10 -2.58
N LEU A 35 7.72 17.61 -1.37
CA LEU A 35 7.75 18.40 -0.14
C LEU A 35 9.16 18.96 0.17
N LEU A 36 10.21 18.16 -0.02
CA LEU A 36 11.60 18.61 0.13
C LEU A 36 12.00 19.69 -0.89
N VAL A 37 11.61 19.50 -2.16
CA VAL A 37 11.86 20.51 -3.21
C VAL A 37 11.16 21.82 -2.86
N LEU A 38 9.92 21.77 -2.35
CA LEU A 38 9.19 22.96 -1.95
C LEU A 38 9.80 23.66 -0.73
N CYS A 39 10.29 22.90 0.25
CA CYS A 39 11.09 23.47 1.35
C CYS A 39 12.33 24.20 0.85
N ALA A 40 13.04 23.67 -0.17
CA ALA A 40 14.19 24.34 -0.74
C ALA A 40 13.79 25.62 -1.50
N VAL A 41 12.71 25.56 -2.29
CA VAL A 41 12.18 26.72 -3.03
C VAL A 41 11.72 27.83 -2.07
N LEU A 42 11.12 27.46 -0.93
CA LEU A 42 10.76 28.37 0.16
C LEU A 42 11.97 29.15 0.69
N LEU A 43 13.04 28.44 1.05
CA LEU A 43 14.27 29.07 1.55
C LEU A 43 14.87 30.04 0.51
N VAL A 44 14.82 29.68 -0.77
CA VAL A 44 15.29 30.54 -1.86
C VAL A 44 14.34 31.71 -2.14
N GLY A 45 13.03 31.51 -2.02
CA GLY A 45 11.99 32.51 -2.23
C GLY A 45 12.10 33.65 -1.22
N VAL A 46 12.27 33.30 0.06
CA VAL A 46 12.58 34.26 1.14
C VAL A 46 13.86 35.04 0.83
N ALA A 47 14.90 34.36 0.32
CA ALA A 47 16.17 35.00 0.00
C ALA A 47 16.13 35.93 -1.23
N ARG A 48 15.25 35.66 -2.22
CA ARG A 48 15.28 36.34 -3.54
C ARG A 48 14.23 37.44 -3.73
N HIS A 49 13.20 37.55 -2.89
CA HIS A 49 12.20 38.64 -2.89
C HIS A 49 11.62 38.98 -4.30
N SER A 50 11.50 37.97 -5.18
CA SER A 50 11.06 38.15 -6.57
C SER A 50 9.56 37.92 -6.73
N ARG A 51 8.86 38.81 -7.42
CA ARG A 51 7.39 38.78 -7.58
C ARG A 51 6.88 37.51 -8.29
N CYS A 52 7.57 37.03 -9.33
CA CYS A 52 7.18 35.80 -10.03
C CYS A 52 7.38 34.54 -9.16
N ALA A 53 8.42 34.51 -8.34
CA ALA A 53 8.70 33.38 -7.45
C ALA A 53 7.61 33.23 -6.38
N LEU A 54 7.04 34.34 -5.90
CA LEU A 54 5.99 34.34 -4.88
C LEU A 54 4.66 33.76 -5.39
N ILE A 55 4.30 34.03 -6.65
CA ILE A 55 3.08 33.47 -7.26
C ILE A 55 3.21 31.96 -7.42
N LEU A 56 4.32 31.49 -7.98
CA LEU A 56 4.59 30.05 -8.13
C LEU A 56 4.64 29.36 -6.77
N PHE A 57 5.28 30.00 -5.79
CA PHE A 57 5.32 29.51 -4.42
C PHE A 57 3.92 29.36 -3.81
N SER A 58 3.04 30.35 -3.96
CA SER A 58 1.67 30.30 -3.41
C SER A 58 0.86 29.13 -3.98
N VAL A 59 0.91 28.91 -5.30
CA VAL A 59 0.18 27.80 -5.96
C VAL A 59 0.75 26.46 -5.52
N CYS A 60 2.07 26.29 -5.57
CA CYS A 60 2.71 25.04 -5.19
C CYS A 60 2.56 24.73 -3.69
N GLY A 61 2.64 25.75 -2.82
CA GLY A 61 2.43 25.63 -1.38
C GLY A 61 1.00 25.19 -1.04
N LEU A 62 -0.01 25.75 -1.71
CA LEU A 62 -1.41 25.33 -1.51
C LEU A 62 -1.64 23.88 -1.96
N LEU A 63 -1.07 23.47 -3.10
CA LEU A 63 -1.14 22.08 -3.56
C LEU A 63 -0.45 21.11 -2.59
N ALA A 64 0.67 21.53 -1.99
CA ALA A 64 1.36 20.71 -1.00
C ALA A 64 0.59 20.60 0.32
N VAL A 65 0.01 21.70 0.81
CA VAL A 65 -0.86 21.70 1.99
C VAL A 65 -2.04 20.76 1.76
N THR A 66 -2.78 20.93 0.66
CA THR A 66 -3.92 20.06 0.34
C THR A 66 -3.51 18.59 0.21
N GLY A 67 -2.40 18.29 -0.48
CA GLY A 67 -1.86 16.93 -0.57
C GLY A 67 -1.48 16.34 0.79
N SER A 68 -0.84 17.11 1.67
CA SER A 68 -0.43 16.65 3.00
C SER A 68 -1.62 16.34 3.93
N TRP A 69 -2.69 17.14 3.86
CA TRP A 69 -3.94 16.88 4.58
C TRP A 69 -4.67 15.65 4.03
N LEU A 70 -4.71 15.47 2.71
CA LEU A 70 -5.28 14.27 2.08
C LEU A 70 -4.51 13.01 2.50
N MET A 71 -3.18 13.05 2.48
CA MET A 71 -2.34 11.92 2.92
C MET A 71 -2.53 11.61 4.40
N SER A 72 -2.62 12.63 5.26
CA SER A 72 -2.91 12.45 6.67
C SER A 72 -4.28 11.77 6.87
N GLY A 73 -5.29 12.18 6.10
CA GLY A 73 -6.61 11.54 6.11
C GLY A 73 -6.57 10.07 5.68
N LEU A 74 -5.82 9.77 4.61
CA LEU A 74 -5.63 8.40 4.13
C LEU A 74 -4.92 7.51 5.17
N TYR A 75 -3.86 8.01 5.80
CA TYR A 75 -3.17 7.27 6.86
C TYR A 75 -4.02 7.08 8.10
N LEU A 76 -4.82 8.07 8.48
CA LEU A 76 -5.75 7.96 9.60
C LEU A 76 -6.80 6.88 9.32
N SER A 77 -7.46 6.94 8.16
CA SER A 77 -8.44 5.94 7.76
C SER A 77 -7.85 4.53 7.71
N SER A 78 -6.64 4.40 7.14
CA SER A 78 -5.92 3.12 7.08
C SER A 78 -5.55 2.59 8.46
N SER A 79 -5.09 3.47 9.37
CA SER A 79 -4.72 3.08 10.73
C SER A 79 -5.93 2.62 11.54
N VAL A 80 -7.08 3.26 11.37
CA VAL A 80 -8.34 2.82 11.99
C VAL A 80 -8.78 1.47 11.44
N ALA A 81 -8.80 1.31 10.11
CA ALA A 81 -9.19 0.07 9.47
C ALA A 81 -8.29 -1.12 9.88
N VAL A 82 -6.97 -0.90 9.95
CA VAL A 82 -6.01 -1.92 10.42
C VAL A 82 -6.15 -2.13 11.93
N GLY A 83 -6.44 -1.10 12.72
CA GLY A 83 -6.73 -1.22 14.14
C GLY A 83 -7.94 -2.11 14.43
N ASP A 84 -9.04 -1.92 13.69
CA ASP A 84 -10.24 -2.76 13.77
C ASP A 84 -9.93 -4.21 13.38
N LEU A 85 -9.14 -4.41 12.32
CA LEU A 85 -8.65 -5.73 11.92
C LEU A 85 -7.84 -6.42 13.03
N CYS A 86 -7.01 -5.66 13.75
CA CYS A 86 -6.16 -6.20 14.81
C CYS A 86 -6.93 -6.66 16.06
N ILE A 87 -8.14 -6.15 16.27
CA ILE A 87 -9.02 -6.58 17.37
C ILE A 87 -9.60 -7.97 17.08
N ASN A 88 -10.05 -8.21 15.84
CA ASN A 88 -10.61 -9.51 15.46
C ASN A 88 -10.31 -9.85 13.98
N PRO A 89 -9.15 -10.46 13.69
CA PRO A 89 -8.72 -10.71 12.33
C PRO A 89 -9.50 -11.85 11.65
N ALA A 90 -10.13 -12.74 12.42
CA ALA A 90 -10.90 -13.86 11.89
C ALA A 90 -12.23 -13.40 11.28
N ASP A 91 -12.97 -12.52 11.98
CA ASP A 91 -14.25 -12.00 11.50
C ASP A 91 -14.10 -11.09 10.27
N PHE A 92 -13.01 -10.32 10.22
CA PHE A 92 -12.69 -9.52 9.03
C PHE A 92 -12.42 -10.39 7.78
N LEU A 93 -11.72 -11.51 7.96
CA LEU A 93 -11.43 -12.41 6.85
C LEU A 93 -12.71 -13.05 6.30
N VAL A 94 -13.65 -13.38 7.19
CA VAL A 94 -14.97 -13.88 6.82
C VAL A 94 -15.79 -12.85 6.05
N SER A 95 -15.81 -11.60 6.49
CA SER A 95 -16.59 -10.54 5.84
C SER A 95 -16.03 -10.13 4.47
N THR A 96 -14.71 -10.26 4.28
CA THR A 96 -14.01 -9.90 3.04
C THR A 96 -13.93 -11.06 2.04
N SER A 97 -14.12 -12.31 2.49
CA SER A 97 -14.01 -13.50 1.64
C SER A 97 -15.09 -13.55 0.56
N PRO A 98 -14.78 -14.02 -0.66
CA PRO A 98 -15.78 -14.28 -1.70
C PRO A 98 -16.88 -15.22 -1.20
N ARG A 99 -18.13 -14.99 -1.64
CA ARG A 99 -19.31 -15.79 -1.27
C ARG A 99 -19.23 -17.26 -1.68
N ASP A 100 -18.35 -17.59 -2.62
CA ASP A 100 -18.12 -18.96 -3.09
C ASP A 100 -17.34 -19.81 -2.08
N LEU A 101 -16.79 -19.20 -1.02
CA LEU A 101 -16.07 -19.90 0.03
C LEU A 101 -16.96 -20.14 1.25
N PRO A 102 -17.19 -21.40 1.67
CA PRO A 102 -18.02 -21.69 2.83
C PRO A 102 -17.37 -21.13 4.11
N THR A 103 -18.07 -20.24 4.79
CA THR A 103 -17.66 -19.57 6.03
C THR A 103 -17.14 -20.54 7.09
N ASN A 104 -17.75 -21.72 7.17
CA ASN A 104 -17.39 -22.77 8.13
C ASN A 104 -15.98 -23.33 7.92
N VAL A 105 -15.52 -23.38 6.66
CA VAL A 105 -14.17 -23.85 6.34
C VAL A 105 -13.14 -22.77 6.71
N LEU A 106 -13.45 -21.50 6.46
CA LEU A 106 -12.58 -20.40 6.81
C LEU A 106 -12.41 -20.28 8.33
N LEU A 107 -13.52 -20.34 9.07
CA LEU A 107 -13.52 -20.33 10.54
C LEU A 107 -12.70 -21.50 11.12
N HIS A 108 -12.81 -22.68 10.51
CA HIS A 108 -12.05 -23.86 10.92
C HIS A 108 -10.54 -23.60 10.84
N TYR A 109 -10.05 -22.99 9.75
CA TYR A 109 -8.62 -22.68 9.58
C TYR A 109 -8.14 -21.47 10.40
N THR A 110 -9.02 -20.51 10.72
CA THR A 110 -8.66 -19.32 11.50
C THR A 110 -8.73 -19.52 13.00
N GLN A 111 -9.63 -20.36 13.52
CA GLN A 111 -9.81 -20.59 14.96
C GLN A 111 -9.19 -21.91 15.45
N CYS A 112 -9.07 -22.91 14.56
CA CYS A 112 -8.41 -24.17 14.84
C CYS A 112 -8.89 -24.88 16.13
N GLU A 113 -10.21 -24.92 16.34
CA GLU A 113 -10.82 -25.48 17.54
C GLU A 113 -10.42 -26.96 17.75
N PRO A 114 -9.84 -27.33 18.91
CA PRO A 114 -9.42 -28.69 19.21
C PRO A 114 -10.64 -29.60 19.42
N GLY A 115 -11.18 -30.13 18.33
CA GLY A 115 -12.32 -31.05 18.36
C GLY A 115 -13.12 -31.10 17.05
N HIS A 116 -12.98 -30.10 16.19
CA HIS A 116 -13.67 -30.09 14.90
C HIS A 116 -12.92 -30.94 13.88
N THR A 117 -13.59 -31.95 13.30
CA THR A 117 -12.98 -32.85 12.32
C THR A 117 -12.80 -32.10 10.99
N ASN A 118 -11.58 -32.08 10.48
CA ASN A 118 -11.26 -31.38 9.23
C ASN A 118 -12.13 -31.93 8.09
N PRO A 119 -12.78 -31.08 7.26
CA PRO A 119 -13.71 -31.52 6.20
C PRO A 119 -13.08 -32.49 5.19
N PHE A 120 -11.75 -32.51 5.08
CA PHE A 120 -11.01 -33.43 4.23
C PHE A 120 -10.66 -34.76 4.91
N THR A 121 -10.80 -34.88 6.24
CA THR A 121 -10.45 -36.12 6.98
C THR A 121 -11.22 -37.33 6.51
N GLN A 122 -12.52 -37.20 6.21
CA GLN A 122 -13.32 -38.31 5.70
C GLN A 122 -12.77 -38.82 4.37
N ARG A 123 -12.45 -37.91 3.44
CA ARG A 123 -11.89 -38.26 2.12
C ARG A 123 -10.48 -38.82 2.21
N LEU A 124 -9.66 -38.30 3.12
CA LEU A 124 -8.32 -38.82 3.41
C LEU A 124 -8.40 -40.22 4.02
N ARG A 125 -9.35 -40.47 4.94
CA ARG A 125 -9.57 -41.79 5.56
C ARG A 125 -10.09 -42.81 4.55
N GLU A 126 -11.02 -42.43 3.68
CA GLU A 126 -11.48 -43.25 2.54
C GLU A 126 -10.30 -43.64 1.62
N SER A 127 -9.40 -42.69 1.34
CA SER A 127 -8.22 -42.91 0.51
C SER A 127 -7.19 -43.83 1.19
N GLN A 128 -6.95 -43.61 2.49
CA GLN A 128 -6.04 -44.44 3.28
C GLN A 128 -6.54 -45.89 3.37
N ASN A 129 -7.83 -46.09 3.60
CA ASN A 129 -8.45 -47.42 3.63
C ASN A 129 -8.31 -48.13 2.27
N SER A 130 -8.49 -47.39 1.17
CA SER A 130 -8.35 -47.94 -0.18
C SER A 130 -6.91 -48.36 -0.50
N LEU A 131 -5.90 -47.57 -0.09
CA LEU A 131 -4.50 -47.95 -0.24
C LEU A 131 -4.12 -49.17 0.61
N ASN A 132 -4.60 -49.23 1.86
CA ASN A 132 -4.36 -50.37 2.75
C ASN A 132 -4.94 -51.68 2.16
N ASN A 133 -6.15 -51.60 1.60
CA ASN A 133 -6.79 -52.73 0.93
C ASN A 133 -6.01 -53.16 -0.32
N ALA A 134 -5.57 -52.20 -1.15
CA ALA A 134 -4.76 -52.47 -2.34
C ALA A 134 -3.40 -53.11 -1.98
N ARG A 135 -2.76 -52.65 -0.90
CA ARG A 135 -1.51 -53.19 -0.38
C ARG A 135 -1.68 -54.64 0.11
N SER A 136 -2.75 -54.93 0.83
CA SER A 136 -3.08 -56.29 1.30
C SER A 136 -3.37 -57.25 0.14
N ALA A 137 -4.14 -56.79 -0.84
CA ALA A 137 -4.41 -57.55 -2.06
C ALA A 137 -3.11 -57.82 -2.85
N MET A 138 -2.24 -56.81 -3.01
CA MET A 138 -0.96 -56.98 -3.70
C MET A 138 0.00 -57.92 -2.96
N ALA A 139 0.08 -57.87 -1.63
CA ALA A 139 0.88 -58.81 -0.84
C ALA A 139 0.41 -60.27 -1.06
N THR A 140 -0.91 -60.46 -1.13
CA THR A 140 -1.52 -61.78 -1.38
C THR A 140 -1.23 -62.26 -2.81
N VAL A 141 -1.43 -61.40 -3.80
CA VAL A 141 -1.16 -61.70 -5.22
C VAL A 141 0.32 -61.99 -5.45
N MET A 142 1.23 -61.23 -4.84
CA MET A 142 2.68 -61.46 -4.94
C MET A 142 3.08 -62.80 -4.35
N LYS A 143 2.50 -63.19 -3.20
CA LYS A 143 2.75 -64.50 -2.58
C LYS A 143 2.27 -65.66 -3.45
N ILE A 144 1.08 -65.56 -4.05
CA ILE A 144 0.49 -66.63 -4.87
C ILE A 144 1.19 -66.73 -6.24
N SER A 145 1.42 -65.59 -6.89
CA SER A 145 1.99 -65.53 -8.24
C SER A 145 3.46 -65.97 -8.29
N LEU A 146 4.26 -65.67 -7.27
CA LEU A 146 5.66 -66.15 -7.20
C LEU A 146 5.76 -67.67 -7.05
N VAL A 147 4.74 -68.32 -6.48
CA VAL A 147 4.67 -69.77 -6.31
C VAL A 147 4.12 -70.45 -7.56
N LEU A 148 3.11 -69.88 -8.21
CA LEU A 148 2.44 -70.48 -9.39
C LEU A 148 3.13 -70.15 -10.72
N PHE A 149 3.68 -68.95 -10.88
CA PHE A 149 4.24 -68.47 -12.14
C PHE A 149 5.72 -68.12 -11.97
N LYS A 150 6.60 -69.08 -12.28
CA LYS A 150 8.07 -68.92 -12.35
C LYS A 150 8.52 -68.13 -13.60
N SER A 151 7.67 -67.24 -14.11
CA SER A 151 7.91 -66.47 -15.34
C SER A 151 8.62 -65.16 -15.02
N SER A 152 9.80 -64.94 -15.63
CA SER A 152 10.71 -63.82 -15.36
C SER A 152 10.12 -62.43 -15.62
N GLY A 153 9.00 -62.31 -16.33
CA GLY A 153 8.37 -61.03 -16.67
C GLY A 153 7.35 -60.50 -15.64
N LEU A 154 6.89 -61.32 -14.70
CA LEU A 154 5.80 -60.94 -13.77
C LEU A 154 6.32 -60.22 -12.52
N GLN A 155 7.45 -60.67 -11.98
CA GLN A 155 8.12 -60.08 -10.83
C GLN A 155 8.44 -58.57 -10.99
N PRO A 156 8.98 -58.08 -12.11
CA PRO A 156 9.21 -56.64 -12.29
C PRO A 156 7.91 -55.82 -12.38
N LYS A 157 6.83 -56.38 -12.94
CA LYS A 157 5.52 -55.71 -13.00
C LYS A 157 4.87 -55.58 -11.63
N LEU A 158 4.93 -56.61 -10.80
CA LEU A 158 4.44 -56.55 -9.42
C LEU A 158 5.30 -55.61 -8.55
N GLY A 159 6.61 -55.61 -8.76
CA GLY A 159 7.53 -54.67 -8.12
C GLY A 159 7.18 -53.21 -8.46
N ALA A 160 6.87 -52.91 -9.72
CA ALA A 160 6.45 -51.59 -10.16
C ALA A 160 5.14 -51.13 -9.48
N VAL A 161 4.13 -52.00 -9.40
CA VAL A 161 2.86 -51.65 -8.74
C VAL A 161 3.04 -51.44 -7.23
N ASN A 162 3.89 -52.25 -6.58
CA ASN A 162 4.23 -52.06 -5.17
C ASN A 162 5.00 -50.74 -4.92
N ALA A 163 5.85 -50.34 -5.87
CA ALA A 163 6.53 -49.03 -5.82
C ALA A 163 5.53 -47.87 -5.96
N ASP A 164 4.55 -47.98 -6.86
CA ASP A 164 3.49 -46.98 -7.03
C ASP A 164 2.59 -46.85 -5.80
N LEU A 165 2.27 -47.96 -5.12
CA LEU A 165 1.53 -47.94 -3.86
C LEU A 165 2.32 -47.22 -2.75
N ASN A 166 3.63 -47.49 -2.63
CA ASN A 166 4.50 -46.78 -1.69
C ASN A 166 4.59 -45.28 -2.01
N SER A 167 4.62 -44.91 -3.30
CA SER A 167 4.59 -43.50 -3.72
C SER A 167 3.27 -42.82 -3.34
N SER A 168 2.14 -43.51 -3.57
CA SER A 168 0.81 -43.02 -3.24
C SER A 168 0.62 -42.80 -1.74
N GLU A 169 1.18 -43.68 -0.90
CA GLU A 169 1.18 -43.55 0.55
C GLU A 169 2.00 -42.33 1.03
N ARG A 170 3.16 -42.09 0.41
CA ARG A 170 3.97 -40.88 0.67
C ARG A 170 3.24 -39.59 0.27
N LEU A 171 2.54 -39.60 -0.86
CA LEU A 171 1.75 -38.45 -1.29
C LEU A 171 0.58 -38.19 -0.35
N LEU A 172 -0.14 -39.22 0.10
CA LEU A 172 -1.25 -39.05 1.06
C LEU A 172 -0.79 -38.52 2.42
N THR A 173 0.36 -38.98 2.92
CA THR A 173 0.94 -38.47 4.17
C THR A 173 1.36 -37.00 4.03
N GLN A 174 1.96 -36.62 2.91
CA GLN A 174 2.25 -35.21 2.59
C GLN A 174 0.97 -34.35 2.49
N LEU A 175 -0.05 -34.83 1.77
CA LEU A 175 -1.35 -34.15 1.65
C LEU A 175 -2.03 -33.96 3.01
N THR A 176 -1.93 -34.96 3.89
CA THR A 176 -2.49 -34.89 5.24
C THR A 176 -1.80 -33.79 6.05
N ALA A 177 -0.48 -33.65 5.93
CA ALA A 177 0.28 -32.59 6.58
C ALA A 177 -0.02 -31.19 6.00
N LEU A 178 -0.21 -31.06 4.68
CA LEU A 178 -0.56 -29.79 4.04
C LEU A 178 -1.97 -29.30 4.40
N VAL A 179 -2.87 -30.24 4.72
CA VAL A 179 -4.27 -29.94 5.02
C VAL A 179 -4.50 -29.72 6.52
N ASP A 180 -3.45 -29.82 7.34
CA ASP A 180 -3.51 -29.54 8.77
C ASP A 180 -3.83 -28.06 9.03
N CYS A 181 -4.84 -27.84 9.88
CA CYS A 181 -5.29 -26.51 10.26
C CYS A 181 -4.19 -25.73 10.98
N LYS A 182 -3.34 -26.41 11.77
CA LYS A 182 -2.30 -25.75 12.59
C LYS A 182 -1.30 -24.96 11.75
N ALA A 183 -0.87 -25.50 10.62
CA ALA A 183 0.11 -24.84 9.75
C ALA A 183 -0.46 -23.55 9.14
N VAL A 184 -1.71 -23.60 8.66
CA VAL A 184 -2.40 -22.43 8.10
C VAL A 184 -2.68 -21.38 9.17
N HIS A 185 -3.19 -21.81 10.32
CA HIS A 185 -3.47 -20.95 11.48
C HIS A 185 -2.20 -20.24 11.97
N HIS A 186 -1.06 -20.95 12.01
CA HIS A 186 0.21 -20.37 12.41
C HIS A 186 0.68 -19.27 11.45
N ASN A 187 0.61 -19.51 10.14
CA ASN A 187 0.95 -18.51 9.13
C ASN A 187 0.00 -17.30 9.17
N PHE A 188 -1.29 -17.55 9.38
CA PHE A 188 -2.30 -16.49 9.54
C PHE A 188 -2.00 -15.62 10.76
N LEU A 189 -1.75 -16.22 11.92
CA LEU A 189 -1.38 -15.50 13.14
C LEU A 189 -0.06 -14.74 13.00
N ALA A 190 0.93 -15.33 12.33
CA ALA A 190 2.21 -14.66 12.08
C ALA A 190 2.02 -13.42 11.20
N ALA A 191 1.22 -13.53 10.13
CA ALA A 191 0.90 -12.39 9.27
C ALA A 191 0.09 -11.32 10.00
N ALA A 192 -0.94 -11.71 10.77
CA ALA A 192 -1.75 -10.80 11.56
C ALA A 192 -0.91 -10.05 12.60
N ARG A 193 -0.04 -10.75 13.34
CA ARG A 193 0.89 -10.11 14.29
C ARG A 193 1.88 -9.18 13.59
N GLY A 194 2.45 -9.60 12.47
CA GLY A 194 3.36 -8.73 11.70
C GLY A 194 2.68 -7.44 11.23
N LEU A 195 1.43 -7.54 10.78
CA LEU A 195 0.65 -6.36 10.38
C LEU A 195 0.27 -5.49 11.59
N CYS A 196 -0.09 -6.09 12.72
CA CYS A 196 -0.56 -5.36 13.90
C CYS A 196 0.57 -4.76 14.75
N GLU A 197 1.69 -5.44 14.91
CA GLU A 197 2.84 -4.89 15.67
C GLU A 197 3.73 -4.02 14.80
N GLY A 198 4.04 -4.45 13.57
CA GLY A 198 4.93 -3.72 12.66
C GLY A 198 4.19 -2.75 11.75
N GLY A 199 3.17 -3.24 11.04
CA GLY A 199 2.45 -2.47 10.02
C GLY A 199 1.68 -1.28 10.60
N LEU A 200 0.90 -1.51 11.66
CA LEU A 200 0.13 -0.46 12.33
C LEU A 200 1.04 0.62 12.93
N LEU A 201 2.13 0.23 13.58
CA LEU A 201 3.12 1.18 14.10
C LEU A 201 3.68 2.05 12.98
N GLY A 202 4.06 1.45 11.85
CA GLY A 202 4.55 2.18 10.68
C GLY A 202 3.52 3.17 10.11
N LEU A 203 2.24 2.76 10.02
CA LEU A 203 1.15 3.63 9.58
C LEU A 203 0.93 4.83 10.51
N VAL A 204 0.96 4.60 11.82
CA VAL A 204 0.81 5.67 12.82
C VAL A 204 2.00 6.64 12.77
N LEU A 205 3.23 6.16 12.59
CA LEU A 205 4.40 7.02 12.45
C LEU A 205 4.32 7.87 11.17
N MET A 206 3.89 7.28 10.04
CA MET A 206 3.65 8.01 8.80
C MET A 206 2.53 9.05 8.93
N LEU A 207 1.47 8.73 9.66
CA LEU A 207 0.39 9.67 10.00
C LEU A 207 0.92 10.87 10.79
N ILE A 208 1.68 10.63 11.87
CA ILE A 208 2.22 11.71 12.71
C ILE A 208 3.16 12.60 11.88
N ALA A 209 4.06 11.99 11.12
CA ALA A 209 5.01 12.74 10.27
C ALA A 209 4.29 13.61 9.23
N SER A 210 3.30 13.04 8.52
CA SER A 210 2.51 13.77 7.52
C SER A 210 1.65 14.87 8.13
N PHE A 211 1.07 14.64 9.31
CA PHE A 211 0.27 15.63 10.03
C PHE A 211 1.12 16.81 10.51
N ILE A 212 2.31 16.55 11.08
CA ILE A 212 3.26 17.61 11.46
C ILE A 212 3.68 18.40 10.22
N ALA A 213 3.99 17.73 9.12
CA ALA A 213 4.34 18.40 7.86
C ALA A 213 3.19 19.29 7.34
N ALA A 214 1.95 18.81 7.42
CA ALA A 214 0.76 19.59 7.01
C ALA A 214 0.60 20.87 7.84
N ILE A 215 0.80 20.78 9.16
CA ILE A 215 0.75 21.95 10.05
C ILE A 215 1.87 22.94 9.69
N LEU A 216 3.11 22.47 9.54
CA LEU A 216 4.25 23.34 9.22
C LEU A 216 4.08 24.04 7.87
N LEU A 217 3.62 23.33 6.84
CA LEU A 217 3.32 23.92 5.54
C LEU A 217 2.18 24.95 5.61
N THR A 218 1.16 24.68 6.42
CA THR A 218 0.06 25.64 6.64
C THR A 218 0.57 26.93 7.30
N ILE A 219 1.45 26.82 8.30
CA ILE A 219 2.07 27.97 8.97
C ILE A 219 2.95 28.75 7.98
N MET A 220 3.78 28.07 7.17
CA MET A 220 4.61 28.72 6.14
C MET A 220 3.76 29.53 5.16
N VAL A 221 2.76 28.92 4.55
CA VAL A 221 1.84 29.60 3.61
C VAL A 221 1.14 30.79 4.26
N TRP A 222 0.79 30.69 5.55
CA TRP A 222 0.21 31.78 6.31
C TRP A 222 1.18 32.96 6.51
N VAL A 223 2.43 32.68 6.89
CA VAL A 223 3.50 33.68 7.04
C VAL A 223 3.82 34.35 5.70
N ASP A 224 3.89 33.59 4.61
CA ASP A 224 4.19 34.13 3.28
C ASP A 224 3.06 35.07 2.79
N SER A 225 1.80 34.71 3.04
CA SER A 225 0.65 35.58 2.77
C SER A 225 0.73 36.90 3.55
N HIS A 226 1.07 36.83 4.84
CA HIS A 226 1.21 38.03 5.68
C HIS A 226 2.41 38.89 5.24
N THR A 227 3.53 38.25 4.89
CA THR A 227 4.76 38.91 4.43
C THR A 227 4.51 39.64 3.11
N TRP A 228 3.76 39.03 2.18
CA TRP A 228 3.32 39.69 0.94
C TRP A 228 2.47 40.93 1.20
N ILE A 229 1.47 40.83 2.09
CA ILE A 229 0.60 41.98 2.45
C ILE A 229 1.44 43.10 3.06
N TYR A 230 2.37 42.76 3.95
CA TYR A 230 3.27 43.73 4.59
C TYR A 230 4.17 44.45 3.57
N ILE A 231 4.80 43.71 2.65
CA ILE A 231 5.64 44.28 1.58
C ILE A 231 4.82 45.18 0.65
N ARG A 232 3.62 44.75 0.25
CA ARG A 232 2.74 45.57 -0.59
C ARG A 232 2.37 46.87 0.11
N LYS A 233 1.92 46.78 1.36
CA LYS A 233 1.56 47.95 2.17
C LYS A 233 2.73 48.92 2.33
N ARG A 234 3.95 48.42 2.54
CA ARG A 234 5.18 49.24 2.60
C ARG A 234 5.46 49.96 1.26
N ASN A 235 5.34 49.27 0.13
CA ASN A 235 5.56 49.87 -1.18
C ASN A 235 4.50 50.95 -1.50
N ASP A 236 3.25 50.73 -1.11
CA ASP A 236 2.17 51.72 -1.29
C ASP A 236 2.45 53.01 -0.49
N TYR A 237 2.99 52.90 0.74
CA TYR A 237 3.41 54.09 1.51
C TYR A 237 4.62 54.80 0.89
N ALA A 238 5.64 54.05 0.44
CA ALA A 238 6.83 54.62 -0.16
C ALA A 238 6.53 55.43 -1.44
N GLN A 239 5.47 55.07 -2.18
CA GLN A 239 5.04 55.82 -3.37
C GLN A 239 4.27 57.12 -3.03
N VAL A 240 3.68 57.22 -1.83
CA VAL A 240 2.95 58.42 -1.39
C VAL A 240 3.90 59.50 -0.82
N ASP A 241 5.04 59.08 -0.26
CA ASP A 241 6.07 59.96 0.31
C ASP A 241 7.02 60.60 -0.74
N GLU A 242 6.71 60.50 -2.04
CA GLU A 242 7.47 61.13 -3.13
C GLU A 242 6.72 62.33 -3.77
N PRO A 243 6.40 63.41 -3.01
CA PRO A 243 5.88 64.64 -3.60
C PRO A 243 7.02 65.38 -4.32
N SER A 244 7.06 65.23 -5.65
CA SER A 244 7.40 66.25 -6.65
C SER A 244 8.19 67.48 -6.14
N TYR A 245 9.51 67.35 -5.97
CA TYR A 245 10.42 68.50 -5.94
C TYR A 245 10.99 68.76 -7.34
N ILE A 246 10.13 68.94 -8.35
CA ILE A 246 10.60 69.36 -9.68
C ILE A 246 10.26 70.84 -9.85
N SER A 247 11.29 71.64 -9.57
CA SER A 247 11.68 72.92 -10.19
C SER A 247 10.62 73.65 -11.03
N HIS A 248 10.29 74.88 -10.59
CA HIS A 248 9.72 75.91 -11.46
C HIS A 248 10.49 76.02 -12.79
N PRO A 249 9.84 75.97 -13.96
CA PRO A 249 10.44 76.48 -15.19
C PRO A 249 10.34 78.01 -15.18
N ALA A 250 11.47 78.69 -15.25
CA ALA A 250 11.53 80.11 -15.56
C ALA A 250 10.98 80.33 -16.99
N PRO A 251 9.99 81.22 -17.21
CA PRO A 251 9.64 81.61 -18.56
C PRO A 251 10.67 82.62 -19.08
N GLN A 252 11.59 82.15 -19.92
CA GLN A 252 12.28 82.99 -20.90
C GLN A 252 11.22 83.55 -21.85
N ASN A 253 10.76 84.79 -21.63
CA ASN A 253 10.05 85.54 -22.66
C ASN A 253 10.18 87.06 -22.47
N HIS A 254 11.40 87.57 -22.61
CA HIS A 254 11.67 89.01 -22.70
C HIS A 254 12.60 89.37 -23.87
N GLN A 255 12.44 88.69 -25.01
CA GLN A 255 13.18 89.00 -26.25
C GLN A 255 12.27 89.13 -27.49
N GLN A 256 10.96 89.33 -27.31
CA GLN A 256 10.00 89.51 -28.41
C GLN A 256 9.36 90.92 -28.47
N MET A 257 9.79 91.87 -27.62
CA MET A 257 9.29 93.26 -27.59
C MET A 257 10.22 94.29 -28.26
N MET A 258 11.17 93.88 -29.13
CA MET A 258 12.04 94.83 -29.87
C MET A 258 11.93 94.77 -31.41
N ASN A 259 11.11 93.88 -31.98
CA ASN A 259 11.01 93.74 -33.45
C ASN A 259 9.62 94.09 -34.04
N ALA A 260 8.68 94.62 -33.24
CA ALA A 260 7.34 94.99 -33.70
C ALA A 260 7.05 96.50 -33.69
N ALA A 261 8.08 97.35 -33.59
CA ALA A 261 7.97 98.82 -33.67
C ALA A 261 8.81 99.43 -34.82
N ARG A 262 9.11 98.64 -35.86
CA ARG A 262 9.81 99.10 -37.09
C ARG A 262 8.97 98.99 -38.36
N THR A 263 7.66 98.79 -38.21
CA THR A 263 6.70 98.84 -39.30
C THR A 263 5.44 99.56 -38.83
N LEU A 264 5.58 100.87 -38.66
CA LEU A 264 4.66 101.96 -39.04
C LEU A 264 5.19 103.28 -38.50
#